data_AF-A0A7Y2LYT5-F1
#
_entry.id   AF-A0A7Y2LYT5-F1
#
_cell.length_a   1.000
_cell.length_b   1.000
_cell.length_c   1.000
_cell.angle_alpha   90.00
_cell.angle_beta   90.00
_cell.angle_gamma   90.00
#
_symmetry.space_group_name_H-M   'P 1'
#
loop_
_entity.id
_entity.type
_entity.pdbx_description
1 polymer ?
#
loop_
_entity_poly.entity_id
_entity_poly.type
_entity_poly.pdbx_seq_one_letter_code
_entity_poly.pdbx_strand_id
1 'polypeptide(L)'
;MGRKKRSKIEYARTIAWYDFVLYKAQELWKCHSEYQFYKQIYQDTGYDVSDNIFKKYKFGLSSPSKAWLLYAERKIQTSRLIFEHPIWSYFDSELNTQESIVEKMCQLPIETRELIIEDNFGAPTPTSYDFLTQVISTHTVDNLCAIYLLYCWGEVTNNQDLSNFCAYLILNNLEKILSKNPHLRRAHIFLFDEMCARMFKREHRELTITYTDKIDWRRQRFEEWTEAVKLASFAEEILLLSNPKLEIFASSTKSPISATDTFYLDHGIVKFENKYVQMRFKKACQKCLDKHFITTFKLDR
;
A
#
# COMPACT_ATOMS: atom_id res chain seq x y z
N MET A 1 -24.13 -18.28 9.95
CA MET A 1 -23.47 -17.55 8.84
C MET A 1 -22.02 -17.30 9.21
N GLY A 2 -21.06 -17.75 8.41
CA GLY A 2 -19.63 -17.55 8.68
C GLY A 2 -19.22 -16.08 8.50
N ARG A 3 -18.22 -15.63 9.25
CA ARG A 3 -17.66 -14.28 9.10
C ARG A 3 -17.04 -14.14 7.71
N LYS A 4 -17.38 -13.08 6.96
CA LYS A 4 -16.80 -12.78 5.64
C LYS A 4 -15.27 -12.72 5.75
N LYS A 5 -14.57 -13.35 4.80
CA LYS A 5 -13.10 -13.30 4.70
C LYS A 5 -12.66 -11.85 4.47
N ARG A 6 -11.60 -11.41 5.16
CA ARG A 6 -11.07 -10.05 4.99
C ARG A 6 -10.46 -9.84 3.61
N SER A 7 -10.68 -8.68 2.99
CA SER A 7 -10.06 -8.29 1.72
C SER A 7 -8.63 -7.79 1.93
N LYS A 8 -7.78 -7.81 0.88
CA LYS A 8 -6.41 -7.26 0.95
C LYS A 8 -6.40 -5.80 1.41
N ILE A 9 -7.38 -5.01 0.97
CA ILE A 9 -7.52 -3.60 1.37
C ILE A 9 -7.87 -3.45 2.85
N GLU A 10 -8.67 -4.34 3.42
CA GLU A 10 -8.90 -4.34 4.86
C GLU A 10 -7.63 -4.64 5.68
N TYR A 11 -6.71 -5.44 5.15
CA TYR A 11 -5.37 -5.60 5.75
C TYR A 11 -4.56 -4.31 5.59
N ALA A 12 -4.46 -3.78 4.37
CA ALA A 12 -3.71 -2.57 4.03
C ALA A 12 -4.12 -1.38 4.93
N ARG A 13 -5.42 -1.10 5.02
CA ARG A 13 -5.99 0.00 5.81
C ARG A 13 -5.59 -0.07 7.28
N THR A 14 -5.74 -1.25 7.92
CA THR A 14 -5.37 -1.42 9.32
C THR A 14 -3.85 -1.28 9.51
N ILE A 15 -3.06 -1.88 8.62
CA ILE A 15 -1.59 -1.84 8.70
C ILE A 15 -1.10 -0.39 8.57
N ALA A 16 -1.63 0.36 7.60
CA ALA A 16 -1.27 1.77 7.38
C ALA A 16 -1.58 2.62 8.61
N TRP A 17 -2.77 2.45 9.18
CA TRP A 17 -3.15 3.14 10.41
C TRP A 17 -2.24 2.78 11.59
N TYR A 18 -1.96 1.48 11.78
CA TYR A 18 -1.07 1.03 12.85
C TYR A 18 0.34 1.63 12.70
N ASP A 19 0.89 1.62 11.49
CA ASP A 19 2.23 2.14 11.20
C ASP A 19 2.29 3.65 11.45
N PHE A 20 1.26 4.39 11.05
CA PHE A 20 1.14 5.81 11.35
C PHE A 20 1.12 6.07 12.87
N VAL A 21 0.27 5.35 13.59
CA VAL A 21 0.11 5.48 15.05
C VAL A 21 1.43 5.13 15.75
N LEU A 22 2.08 4.03 15.37
CA LEU A 22 3.35 3.63 15.96
C LEU A 22 4.45 4.66 15.68
N TYR A 23 4.58 5.11 14.44
CA TYR A 23 5.59 6.10 14.04
C TYR A 23 5.42 7.41 14.83
N LYS A 24 4.20 7.95 14.89
CA LYS A 24 3.93 9.18 15.66
C LYS A 24 4.07 8.97 17.15
N ALA A 25 3.72 7.80 17.69
CA ALA A 25 3.96 7.47 19.09
C ALA A 25 5.46 7.42 19.43
N GLN A 26 6.29 6.90 18.53
CA GLN A 26 7.74 6.87 18.71
C GLN A 26 8.33 8.28 18.79
N GLU A 27 7.83 9.20 17.95
CA GLU A 27 8.22 10.61 18.00
C GLU A 27 7.72 11.32 19.27
N LEU A 28 6.43 11.18 19.59
CA LEU A 28 5.78 11.94 20.67
C LEU A 28 6.13 11.41 22.07
N TRP A 29 6.20 10.09 22.21
CA TRP A 29 6.33 9.44 23.51
C TRP A 29 7.72 8.86 23.76
N LYS A 30 8.63 8.97 22.78
CA LYS A 30 9.99 8.42 22.85
C LYS A 30 9.98 6.93 23.19
N CYS A 31 9.03 6.16 22.62
CA CYS A 31 9.04 4.72 22.76
C CYS A 31 10.06 4.11 21.79
N HIS A 32 10.96 3.26 22.30
CA HIS A 32 12.07 2.66 21.54
C HIS A 32 11.75 1.21 21.13
N SER A 33 10.69 0.64 21.71
CA SER A 33 10.23 -0.73 21.45
C SER A 33 8.70 -0.81 21.31
N GLU A 34 8.23 -1.83 20.59
CA GLU A 34 6.78 -2.10 20.45
C GLU A 34 6.11 -2.35 21.79
N TYR A 35 6.81 -2.98 22.74
CA TYR A 35 6.27 -3.21 24.07
C TYR A 35 6.02 -1.90 24.82
N GLN A 36 6.94 -0.93 24.74
CA GLN A 36 6.74 0.40 25.32
C GLN A 36 5.57 1.12 24.68
N PHE A 37 5.45 1.05 23.34
CA PHE A 37 4.28 1.57 22.63
C PHE A 37 2.98 0.95 23.14
N TYR A 38 2.91 -0.39 23.25
CA TYR A 38 1.71 -1.06 23.75
C TYR A 38 1.36 -0.60 25.17
N LYS A 39 2.33 -0.62 26.11
CA LYS A 39 2.08 -0.19 27.49
C LYS A 39 1.47 1.22 27.56
N GLN A 40 1.95 2.12 26.71
CA GLN A 40 1.53 3.51 26.72
C GLN A 40 0.20 3.74 26.02
N ILE A 41 -0.08 3.05 24.91
CA ILE A 41 -1.37 3.17 24.23
C ILE A 41 -2.51 2.51 25.01
N TYR A 42 -2.22 1.49 25.83
CA TYR A 42 -3.20 0.91 26.74
C TYR A 42 -3.37 1.69 28.05
N GLN A 43 -2.49 2.64 28.33
CA GLN A 43 -2.59 3.47 29.54
C GLN A 43 -3.97 4.11 29.60
N ASP A 44 -4.62 4.07 30.77
CA ASP A 44 -5.95 4.67 31.03
C ASP A 44 -7.14 4.01 30.29
N THR A 45 -6.95 2.88 29.62
CA THR A 45 -8.04 2.21 28.88
C THR A 45 -8.77 1.12 29.69
N GLY A 46 -8.19 0.68 30.81
CA GLY A 46 -8.68 -0.48 31.58
C GLY A 46 -8.41 -1.84 30.92
N TYR A 47 -7.86 -1.85 29.69
CA TYR A 47 -7.42 -3.06 28.98
C TYR A 47 -5.96 -3.38 29.29
N ASP A 48 -5.61 -4.66 29.23
CA ASP A 48 -4.24 -5.12 29.45
C ASP A 48 -3.51 -5.28 28.11
N VAL A 49 -2.20 -5.08 28.11
CA VAL A 49 -1.29 -5.36 26.98
C VAL A 49 -1.45 -6.81 26.50
N SER A 50 -1.83 -7.72 27.41
CA SER A 50 -2.12 -9.13 27.13
C SER A 50 -3.31 -9.35 26.19
N ASP A 51 -4.18 -8.36 25.98
CA ASP A 51 -5.32 -8.42 25.05
C ASP A 51 -4.88 -8.54 23.58
N ASN A 52 -3.59 -8.32 23.29
CA ASN A 52 -2.92 -8.57 22.02
C ASN A 52 -3.60 -7.92 20.79
N ILE A 53 -4.49 -6.94 20.98
CA ILE A 53 -5.28 -6.37 19.89
C ILE A 53 -4.40 -5.56 18.93
N PHE A 54 -3.45 -4.79 19.45
CA PHE A 54 -2.47 -4.07 18.64
C PHE A 54 -1.49 -5.00 17.91
N LYS A 55 -1.17 -6.18 18.47
CA LYS A 55 -0.42 -7.21 17.72
C LYS A 55 -1.23 -7.73 16.53
N LYS A 56 -2.56 -7.84 16.67
CA LYS A 56 -3.44 -8.17 15.53
C LYS A 56 -3.49 -7.02 14.52
N TYR A 57 -3.57 -5.76 14.97
CA TYR A 57 -3.57 -4.58 14.10
C TYR A 57 -2.27 -4.42 13.32
N LYS A 58 -1.11 -4.70 13.93
CA LYS A 58 0.20 -4.72 13.26
C LYS A 58 0.20 -5.50 11.96
N PHE A 59 -0.53 -6.62 11.90
CA PHE A 59 -0.63 -7.50 10.73
C PHE A 59 -1.98 -7.40 10.01
N GLY A 60 -2.81 -6.40 10.32
CA GLY A 60 -4.14 -6.23 9.72
C GLY A 60 -5.13 -7.37 10.01
N LEU A 61 -4.85 -8.22 11.01
CA LEU A 61 -5.64 -9.41 11.36
C LEU A 61 -6.97 -9.07 12.05
N SER A 62 -7.17 -7.81 12.41
CA SER A 62 -8.40 -7.28 12.99
C SER A 62 -8.59 -5.83 12.53
N SER A 63 -9.81 -5.30 12.61
CA SER A 63 -10.06 -3.87 12.42
C SER A 63 -10.17 -3.18 13.79
N PRO A 64 -9.60 -1.97 13.95
CA PRO A 64 -9.90 -1.08 15.06
C PRO A 64 -11.41 -0.87 15.20
N SER A 65 -11.91 -0.93 16.43
CA SER A 65 -13.28 -0.48 16.72
C SER A 65 -13.34 1.04 16.68
N LYS A 66 -14.54 1.62 16.54
CA LYS A 66 -14.73 3.08 16.61
C LYS A 66 -14.16 3.67 17.90
N ALA A 67 -14.29 2.97 19.03
CA ALA A 67 -13.72 3.38 20.31
C ALA A 67 -12.19 3.44 20.26
N TRP A 68 -11.53 2.44 19.67
CA TRP A 68 -10.07 2.44 19.51
C TRP A 68 -9.58 3.51 18.54
N LEU A 69 -10.31 3.78 17.46
CA LEU A 69 -9.98 4.87 16.53
C LEU A 69 -10.04 6.23 17.21
N LEU A 70 -11.14 6.52 17.92
CA LEU A 70 -11.31 7.78 18.66
C LEU A 70 -10.28 7.91 19.78
N TYR A 71 -9.97 6.81 20.47
CA TYR A 71 -8.97 6.81 21.54
C TYR A 71 -7.56 7.10 21.00
N ALA A 72 -7.17 6.41 19.92
CA ALA A 72 -5.88 6.66 19.28
C ALA A 72 -5.79 8.09 18.72
N GLU A 73 -6.87 8.63 18.16
CA GLU A 73 -6.92 10.01 17.66
C GLU A 73 -6.71 11.07 18.75
N ARG A 74 -7.25 10.85 19.95
CA ARG A 74 -7.02 11.73 21.11
C ARG A 74 -5.55 11.78 21.53
N LYS A 75 -4.84 10.66 21.38
CA LYS A 75 -3.43 10.54 21.77
C LYS A 75 -2.48 10.89 20.62
N ILE A 76 -2.91 10.66 19.38
CA ILE A 76 -2.18 10.86 18.13
C ILE A 76 -3.16 11.48 17.12
N GLN A 77 -3.10 12.80 17.03
CA GLN A 77 -3.94 13.58 16.12
C GLN A 77 -3.83 13.07 14.69
N THR A 78 -4.91 13.25 13.93
CA THR A 78 -5.05 12.85 12.51
C THR A 78 -4.92 11.35 12.22
N SER A 79 -4.66 10.49 13.21
CA SER A 79 -4.56 9.04 12.97
C SER A 79 -5.84 8.46 12.37
N ARG A 80 -7.00 8.98 12.76
CA ARG A 80 -8.28 8.56 12.19
C ARG A 80 -8.39 8.86 10.69
N LEU A 81 -7.83 9.98 10.21
CA LEU A 81 -7.83 10.33 8.79
C LEU A 81 -7.10 9.28 7.95
N ILE A 82 -6.06 8.64 8.49
CA ILE A 82 -5.36 7.53 7.80
C ILE A 82 -6.27 6.32 7.65
N PHE A 83 -7.03 5.97 8.69
CA PHE A 83 -7.93 4.81 8.65
C PHE A 83 -9.17 5.07 7.79
N GLU A 84 -9.69 6.29 7.81
CA GLU A 84 -10.90 6.70 7.10
C GLU A 84 -10.62 7.26 5.70
N HIS A 85 -9.35 7.24 5.26
CA HIS A 85 -8.96 7.78 3.96
C HIS A 85 -9.80 7.17 2.81
N PRO A 86 -10.32 7.99 1.86
CA PRO A 86 -11.22 7.53 0.80
C PRO A 86 -10.67 6.38 -0.06
N ILE A 87 -9.35 6.36 -0.28
CA ILE A 87 -8.63 5.33 -1.06
C ILE A 87 -9.06 3.90 -0.71
N TRP A 88 -9.33 3.62 0.56
CA TRP A 88 -9.69 2.27 1.00
C TRP A 88 -11.06 1.83 0.47
N SER A 89 -11.97 2.77 0.23
CA SER A 89 -13.32 2.48 -0.25
C SER A 89 -13.38 2.23 -1.76
N TYR A 90 -12.44 2.76 -2.53
CA TYR A 90 -12.44 2.69 -4.01
C TYR A 90 -12.32 1.25 -4.53
N PHE A 91 -11.81 0.36 -3.68
CA PHE A 91 -11.66 -1.04 -4.00
C PHE A 91 -12.85 -1.89 -3.51
N ASP A 92 -13.64 -1.37 -2.58
CA ASP A 92 -14.84 -2.03 -2.08
C ASP A 92 -16.11 -1.62 -2.85
N SER A 93 -16.12 -0.42 -3.46
CA SER A 93 -17.17 0.07 -4.35
C SER A 93 -16.88 -0.25 -5.81
N GLU A 94 -17.93 -0.52 -6.59
CA GLU A 94 -17.80 -0.63 -8.05
C GLU A 94 -17.65 0.78 -8.64
N LEU A 95 -16.43 1.14 -9.06
CA LEU A 95 -16.14 2.33 -9.86
C LEU A 95 -16.42 2.05 -11.34
N ASN A 96 -17.67 1.69 -11.65
CA ASN A 96 -18.10 1.20 -12.96
C ASN A 96 -19.05 2.16 -13.70
N THR A 97 -19.46 3.24 -13.07
CA THR A 97 -20.32 4.27 -13.66
C THR A 97 -19.69 5.65 -13.51
N GLN A 98 -19.99 6.54 -14.45
CA GLN A 98 -19.55 7.94 -14.42
C GLN A 98 -19.99 8.62 -13.12
N GLU A 99 -21.24 8.40 -12.71
CA GLU A 99 -21.82 8.98 -11.50
C GLU A 99 -21.08 8.54 -10.24
N SER A 100 -20.79 7.24 -10.11
CA SER A 100 -20.05 6.71 -8.95
C SER A 100 -18.63 7.28 -8.86
N ILE A 101 -17.96 7.49 -10.00
CA ILE A 101 -16.60 8.02 -10.05
C ILE A 101 -16.61 9.50 -9.69
N VAL A 102 -17.53 10.28 -10.26
CA VAL A 102 -17.69 11.71 -9.94
C VAL A 102 -18.02 11.90 -8.46
N GLU A 103 -18.90 11.06 -7.88
CA GLU A 103 -19.19 11.09 -6.45
C GLU A 103 -17.92 10.94 -5.61
N LYS A 104 -17.02 10.02 -5.99
CA LYS A 104 -15.73 9.83 -5.31
C LYS A 104 -14.75 10.98 -5.55
N MET A 105 -14.70 11.54 -6.75
CA MET A 105 -13.87 12.72 -7.03
C MET A 105 -14.33 13.92 -6.19
N CYS A 106 -15.63 14.09 -5.99
CA CYS A 106 -16.19 15.15 -5.13
C CYS A 106 -15.80 15.04 -3.66
N GLN A 107 -15.42 13.84 -3.19
CA GLN A 107 -14.97 13.54 -1.83
C GLN A 107 -13.47 13.79 -1.61
N LEU A 108 -12.70 14.09 -2.66
CA LEU A 108 -11.29 14.47 -2.53
C LEU A 108 -11.13 15.82 -1.81
N PRO A 109 -9.96 16.09 -1.20
CA PRO A 109 -9.64 17.42 -0.69
C PRO A 109 -9.83 18.49 -1.75
N ILE A 110 -10.28 19.68 -1.33
CA ILE A 110 -10.66 20.78 -2.23
C ILE A 110 -9.53 21.10 -3.21
N GLU A 111 -8.30 21.17 -2.72
CA GLU A 111 -7.11 21.52 -3.49
C GLU A 111 -6.78 20.49 -4.58
N THR A 112 -7.16 19.23 -4.37
CA THR A 112 -6.98 18.17 -5.37
C THR A 112 -8.19 18.07 -6.30
N ARG A 113 -9.39 18.28 -5.75
CA ARG A 113 -10.65 18.22 -6.49
C ARG A 113 -10.74 19.32 -7.54
N GLU A 114 -10.40 20.55 -7.19
CA GLU A 114 -10.44 21.72 -8.10
C GLU A 114 -9.48 21.59 -9.29
N LEU A 115 -8.48 20.70 -9.19
CA LEU A 115 -7.64 20.37 -10.33
C LEU A 115 -8.42 19.51 -11.34
N ILE A 116 -9.14 18.50 -10.85
CA ILE A 116 -9.64 17.42 -11.72
C ILE A 116 -11.14 17.48 -12.02
N ILE A 117 -11.90 18.42 -11.43
CA ILE A 117 -13.32 18.66 -11.71
C ILE A 117 -13.51 20.11 -12.13
N GLU A 118 -14.20 20.36 -13.25
CA GLU A 118 -14.70 21.70 -13.56
C GLU A 118 -16.02 21.95 -12.82
N ASP A 119 -16.07 23.03 -12.00
CA ASP A 119 -17.21 23.39 -11.15
C ASP A 119 -18.55 23.51 -11.90
N ASN A 120 -18.53 23.73 -13.22
CA ASN A 120 -19.73 24.04 -14.02
C ASN A 120 -20.30 22.86 -14.83
N PHE A 121 -19.58 21.76 -14.98
CA PHE A 121 -19.98 20.69 -15.91
C PHE A 121 -20.21 19.32 -15.25
N GLY A 122 -19.79 19.14 -13.99
CA GLY A 122 -19.92 17.83 -13.30
C GLY A 122 -19.13 16.70 -13.96
N ALA A 123 -18.22 17.05 -14.89
CA ALA A 123 -17.34 16.16 -15.60
C ALA A 123 -15.87 16.50 -15.28
N PRO A 124 -14.95 15.53 -15.32
CA PRO A 124 -13.53 15.81 -15.14
C PRO A 124 -13.00 16.75 -16.21
N THR A 125 -12.11 17.66 -15.81
CA THR A 125 -11.40 18.62 -16.68
C THR A 125 -10.74 17.89 -17.86
N PRO A 126 -10.64 18.49 -19.06
CA PRO A 126 -9.81 17.93 -20.13
C PRO A 126 -8.38 17.69 -19.65
N THR A 127 -7.98 16.42 -19.59
CA THR A 127 -6.71 16.01 -18.97
C THR A 127 -5.63 15.80 -20.03
N SER A 128 -4.76 16.79 -20.22
CA SER A 128 -3.50 16.59 -20.96
C SER A 128 -2.50 15.81 -20.10
N TYR A 129 -1.52 15.17 -20.73
CA TYR A 129 -0.43 14.50 -20.01
C TYR A 129 0.32 15.44 -19.06
N ASP A 130 0.60 16.67 -19.51
CA ASP A 130 1.29 17.68 -18.70
C ASP A 130 0.47 18.05 -17.46
N PHE A 131 -0.86 18.19 -17.62
CA PHE A 131 -1.76 18.47 -16.52
C PHE A 131 -1.78 17.33 -15.50
N LEU A 132 -1.92 16.07 -15.96
CA LEU A 132 -1.89 14.90 -15.08
C LEU A 132 -0.55 14.77 -14.33
N THR A 133 0.55 15.14 -14.99
CA THR A 133 1.89 15.18 -14.38
C THR A 133 1.97 16.21 -13.26
N GLN A 134 1.32 17.38 -13.40
CA GLN A 134 1.21 18.37 -12.34
C GLN A 134 0.41 17.84 -11.15
N VAL A 135 -0.73 17.19 -11.40
CA VAL A 135 -1.59 16.63 -10.34
C VAL A 135 -0.82 15.63 -9.47
N ILE A 136 0.01 14.75 -10.05
CA ILE A 136 0.74 13.72 -9.28
C ILE A 136 2.04 14.22 -8.65
N SER A 137 2.49 15.44 -8.96
CA SER A 137 3.83 15.96 -8.65
C SER A 137 4.16 16.09 -7.15
N THR A 138 3.15 16.27 -6.30
CA THR A 138 3.30 16.35 -4.84
C THR A 138 3.42 14.99 -4.17
N HIS A 139 3.08 13.91 -4.89
CA HIS A 139 3.21 12.51 -4.46
C HIS A 139 2.46 12.17 -3.16
N THR A 140 1.33 12.84 -2.88
CA THR A 140 0.46 12.48 -1.75
C THR A 140 -0.49 11.32 -2.11
N VAL A 141 -1.11 10.72 -1.11
CA VAL A 141 -2.14 9.69 -1.31
C VAL A 141 -3.39 10.26 -2.00
N ASP A 142 -3.74 11.52 -1.73
CA ASP A 142 -4.86 12.21 -2.38
C ASP A 142 -4.59 12.42 -3.88
N ASN A 143 -3.36 12.79 -4.24
CA ASN A 143 -2.97 12.95 -5.63
C ASN A 143 -2.93 11.60 -6.37
N LEU A 144 -2.50 10.51 -5.70
CA LEU A 144 -2.65 9.16 -6.24
C LEU A 144 -4.14 8.80 -6.46
N CYS A 145 -5.00 9.13 -5.50
CA CYS A 145 -6.45 8.92 -5.62
C CYS A 145 -7.04 9.65 -6.81
N ALA A 146 -6.66 10.90 -7.03
CA ALA A 146 -7.12 11.69 -8.16
C ALA A 146 -6.76 11.03 -9.50
N ILE A 147 -5.49 10.64 -9.68
CA ILE A 147 -5.06 9.96 -10.91
C ILE A 147 -5.75 8.59 -11.08
N TYR A 148 -5.96 7.85 -9.99
CA TYR A 148 -6.68 6.56 -10.06
C TYR A 148 -8.16 6.72 -10.42
N LEU A 149 -8.84 7.73 -9.88
CA LEU A 149 -10.22 8.02 -10.26
C LEU A 149 -10.31 8.49 -11.71
N LEU A 150 -9.34 9.27 -12.19
CA LEU A 150 -9.24 9.65 -13.61
C LEU A 150 -8.95 8.44 -14.52
N TYR A 151 -8.16 7.48 -14.06
CA TYR A 151 -8.02 6.19 -14.75
C TYR A 151 -9.39 5.52 -14.89
N CYS A 152 -10.13 5.35 -13.79
CA CYS A 152 -11.47 4.75 -13.82
C CYS A 152 -12.44 5.53 -14.71
N TRP A 153 -12.36 6.87 -14.71
CA TRP A 153 -13.14 7.72 -15.61
C TRP A 153 -12.82 7.44 -17.08
N GLY A 154 -11.54 7.35 -17.43
CA GLY A 154 -11.10 6.97 -18.78
C GLY A 154 -11.64 5.61 -19.21
N GLU A 155 -11.66 4.64 -18.30
CA GLU A 155 -12.23 3.32 -18.57
C GLU A 155 -13.74 3.37 -18.87
N VAL A 156 -14.54 4.07 -18.04
CA VAL A 156 -16.00 4.11 -18.24
C VAL A 156 -16.45 5.00 -19.39
N THR A 157 -15.63 5.98 -19.77
CA THR A 157 -15.88 6.87 -20.92
C THR A 157 -15.25 6.36 -22.21
N ASN A 158 -14.53 5.23 -22.15
CA ASN A 158 -13.73 4.69 -23.26
C ASN A 158 -12.68 5.69 -23.80
N ASN A 159 -12.17 6.56 -22.92
CA ASN A 159 -11.03 7.43 -23.21
C ASN A 159 -9.72 6.70 -22.85
N GLN A 160 -9.17 6.02 -23.85
CA GLN A 160 -8.03 5.12 -23.70
C GLN A 160 -6.72 5.87 -23.47
N ASP A 161 -6.54 7.03 -24.10
CA ASP A 161 -5.36 7.86 -23.88
C ASP A 161 -5.28 8.30 -22.42
N LEU A 162 -6.42 8.73 -21.86
CA LEU A 162 -6.52 9.08 -20.45
C LEU A 162 -6.18 7.88 -19.54
N SER A 163 -6.83 6.73 -19.75
CA SER A 163 -6.57 5.57 -18.88
C SER A 163 -5.12 5.09 -18.99
N ASN A 164 -4.54 5.07 -20.19
CA ASN A 164 -3.13 4.73 -20.38
C ASN A 164 -2.17 5.72 -19.72
N PHE A 165 -2.41 7.03 -19.86
CA PHE A 165 -1.58 8.05 -19.21
C PHE A 165 -1.65 7.97 -17.69
N CYS A 166 -2.85 7.81 -17.12
CA CYS A 166 -3.02 7.63 -15.68
C CYS A 166 -2.32 6.35 -15.19
N ALA A 167 -2.49 5.23 -15.88
CA ALA A 167 -1.81 3.97 -15.58
C ALA A 167 -0.28 4.12 -15.58
N TYR A 168 0.27 4.78 -16.59
CA TYR A 168 1.70 5.07 -16.70
C TYR A 168 2.19 5.98 -15.56
N LEU A 169 1.47 7.07 -15.28
CA LEU A 169 1.83 8.01 -14.22
C LEU A 169 1.77 7.38 -12.84
N ILE A 170 0.75 6.56 -12.55
CA ILE A 170 0.66 5.83 -11.28
C ILE A 170 1.90 4.94 -11.13
N LEU A 171 2.17 4.09 -12.12
CA LEU A 171 3.27 3.12 -12.06
C LEU A 171 4.64 3.79 -11.83
N ASN A 172 4.90 4.89 -12.52
CA ASN A 172 6.18 5.60 -12.42
C ASN A 172 6.34 6.45 -11.16
N ASN A 173 5.26 6.71 -10.42
CA ASN A 173 5.30 7.49 -9.19
C ASN A 173 5.15 6.64 -7.92
N LEU A 174 4.93 5.32 -8.02
CA LEU A 174 4.75 4.44 -6.85
C LEU A 174 5.89 4.54 -5.83
N GLU A 175 7.15 4.60 -6.30
CA GLU A 175 8.32 4.73 -5.42
C GLU A 175 8.29 6.05 -4.61
N LYS A 176 8.00 7.16 -5.29
CA LYS A 176 7.97 8.49 -4.68
C LYS A 176 6.79 8.63 -3.72
N ILE A 177 5.63 8.08 -4.08
CA ILE A 177 4.47 8.01 -3.21
C ILE A 177 4.80 7.21 -1.94
N LEU A 178 5.45 6.05 -2.08
CA LEU A 178 5.86 5.24 -0.94
C LEU A 178 6.85 6.00 -0.04
N SER A 179 7.82 6.69 -0.64
CA SER A 179 8.85 7.45 0.07
C SER A 179 8.27 8.65 0.82
N LYS A 180 7.26 9.32 0.27
CA LYS A 180 6.58 10.47 0.89
C LYS A 180 5.54 10.08 1.94
N ASN A 181 5.07 8.83 1.94
CA ASN A 181 4.02 8.35 2.83
C ASN A 181 4.52 7.14 3.65
N PRO A 182 5.34 7.36 4.70
CA PRO A 182 5.97 6.27 5.46
C PRO A 182 4.98 5.27 6.06
N HIS A 183 3.77 5.71 6.40
CA HIS A 183 2.71 4.85 6.90
C HIS A 183 2.24 3.79 5.89
N LEU A 184 2.50 3.98 4.58
CA LEU A 184 2.21 2.98 3.55
C LEU A 184 3.32 1.94 3.39
N ARG A 185 4.46 2.06 4.11
CA ARG A 185 5.64 1.21 3.91
C ARG A 185 5.33 -0.29 3.93
N ARG A 186 4.40 -0.76 4.76
CA ARG A 186 3.95 -2.17 4.74
C ARG A 186 2.62 -2.37 4.02
N ALA A 187 1.73 -1.39 4.10
CA ALA A 187 0.41 -1.47 3.48
C ALA A 187 0.45 -1.46 1.95
N HIS A 188 1.50 -0.89 1.34
CA HIS A 188 1.63 -0.79 -0.12
C HIS A 188 1.60 -2.16 -0.81
N ILE A 189 2.08 -3.23 -0.16
CA ILE A 189 2.07 -4.58 -0.72
C ILE A 189 0.64 -4.98 -1.13
N PHE A 190 -0.33 -4.72 -0.25
CA PHE A 190 -1.72 -5.06 -0.51
C PHE A 190 -2.45 -3.98 -1.31
N LEU A 191 -2.14 -2.70 -1.07
CA LEU A 191 -2.74 -1.59 -1.81
C LEU A 191 -2.36 -1.63 -3.30
N PHE A 192 -1.06 -1.79 -3.60
CA PHE A 192 -0.58 -1.83 -4.99
C PHE A 192 -1.01 -3.12 -5.69
N ASP A 193 -1.12 -4.25 -4.98
CA ASP A 193 -1.71 -5.47 -5.53
C ASP A 193 -3.13 -5.22 -6.06
N GLU A 194 -3.99 -4.60 -5.26
CA GLU A 194 -5.39 -4.37 -5.60
C GLU A 194 -5.54 -3.28 -6.66
N MET A 195 -4.75 -2.20 -6.55
CA MET A 195 -4.76 -1.11 -7.51
C MET A 195 -4.26 -1.55 -8.88
N CYS A 196 -3.09 -2.18 -8.95
CA CYS A 196 -2.50 -2.63 -10.22
C CYS A 196 -3.24 -3.84 -10.83
N ALA A 197 -3.90 -4.68 -10.03
CA ALA A 197 -4.72 -5.77 -10.57
C ALA A 197 -5.94 -5.27 -11.36
N ARG A 198 -6.39 -4.03 -11.12
CA ARG A 198 -7.52 -3.39 -11.80
C ARG A 198 -7.11 -2.48 -12.96
N MET A 199 -5.80 -2.24 -13.12
CA MET A 199 -5.28 -1.35 -14.15
C MET A 199 -4.63 -2.14 -15.28
N PHE A 200 -4.82 -1.64 -16.51
CA PHE A 200 -4.21 -2.19 -17.71
C PHE A 200 -3.64 -1.05 -18.56
N LYS A 201 -2.60 -1.36 -19.32
CA LYS A 201 -2.18 -0.53 -20.45
C LYS A 201 -2.67 -1.19 -21.73
N ARG A 202 -3.30 -0.43 -22.62
CA ARG A 202 -3.84 -0.95 -23.89
C ARG A 202 -3.18 -0.24 -25.06
N GLU A 203 -2.70 -1.01 -26.02
CA GLU A 203 -2.33 -0.47 -27.32
C GLU A 203 -3.43 -0.78 -28.31
N HIS A 204 -3.74 0.21 -29.13
CA HIS A 204 -4.79 0.15 -30.12
C HIS A 204 -4.22 0.32 -31.51
N ARG A 205 -4.82 -0.40 -32.46
CA ARG A 205 -4.71 -0.11 -33.88
C ARG A 205 -6.11 0.16 -34.39
N GLU A 206 -6.35 1.42 -34.76
CA GLU A 206 -7.70 1.92 -35.08
C GLU A 206 -8.67 1.67 -33.91
N LEU A 207 -9.81 1.01 -34.16
CA LEU A 207 -10.82 0.70 -33.14
C LEU A 207 -10.58 -0.64 -32.42
N THR A 208 -9.49 -1.34 -32.73
CA THR A 208 -9.21 -2.68 -32.17
C THR A 208 -8.11 -2.61 -31.11
N ILE A 209 -8.37 -3.20 -29.93
CA ILE A 209 -7.32 -3.45 -28.93
C ILE A 209 -6.37 -4.49 -29.49
N THR A 210 -5.12 -4.10 -29.74
CA THR A 210 -4.10 -5.01 -30.26
C THR A 210 -3.26 -5.64 -29.16
N TYR A 211 -3.10 -4.94 -28.04
CA TYR A 211 -2.32 -5.41 -26.91
C TYR A 211 -2.92 -4.91 -25.60
N THR A 212 -2.87 -5.76 -24.57
CA THR A 212 -3.25 -5.40 -23.21
C THR A 212 -2.18 -5.93 -22.28
N ASP A 213 -1.47 -5.01 -21.63
CA ASP A 213 -0.47 -5.33 -20.63
C ASP A 213 -1.04 -5.13 -19.23
N LYS A 214 -0.77 -6.09 -18.35
CA LYS A 214 -1.17 -6.00 -16.96
C LYS A 214 -0.10 -5.24 -16.20
N ILE A 215 -0.52 -4.30 -15.36
CA ILE A 215 0.42 -3.54 -14.55
C ILE A 215 1.00 -4.45 -13.45
N ASP A 216 2.32 -4.64 -13.48
CA ASP A 216 3.08 -5.35 -12.45
C ASP A 216 4.01 -4.39 -11.70
N TRP A 217 3.54 -3.93 -10.54
CA TRP A 217 4.32 -3.03 -9.70
C TRP A 217 5.57 -3.67 -9.11
N ARG A 218 5.63 -5.01 -8.96
CA ARG A 218 6.83 -5.70 -8.45
C ARG A 218 7.91 -5.76 -9.51
N ARG A 219 7.54 -5.96 -10.77
CA ARG A 219 8.45 -5.83 -11.91
C ARG A 219 9.00 -4.41 -11.99
N GLN A 220 8.14 -3.40 -11.91
CA GLN A 220 8.55 -2.00 -11.87
C GLN A 220 9.49 -1.70 -10.71
N ARG A 221 9.19 -2.22 -9.50
CA ARG A 221 10.07 -2.09 -8.33
C ARG A 221 11.46 -2.63 -8.61
N PHE A 222 11.57 -3.75 -9.31
CA PHE A 222 12.84 -4.39 -9.61
C PHE A 222 13.66 -3.60 -10.64
N GLU A 223 12.99 -3.14 -11.71
CA GLU A 223 13.62 -2.52 -12.88
C GLU A 223 13.97 -1.04 -12.64
N GLU A 224 13.10 -0.28 -11.97
CA GLU A 224 13.12 1.19 -12.03
C GLU A 224 13.31 1.90 -10.67
N TRP A 225 13.03 1.23 -9.54
CA TRP A 225 13.14 1.90 -8.23
C TRP A 225 14.59 2.01 -7.77
N THR A 226 14.87 3.04 -6.97
CA THR A 226 16.17 3.13 -6.31
C THR A 226 16.42 1.92 -5.40
N GLU A 227 17.68 1.47 -5.34
CA GLU A 227 18.07 0.29 -4.55
C GLU A 227 17.59 0.35 -3.09
N ALA A 228 17.67 1.52 -2.46
CA ALA A 228 17.27 1.69 -1.06
C ALA A 228 15.77 1.44 -0.85
N VAL A 229 14.91 2.01 -1.71
CA VAL A 229 13.45 1.86 -1.59
C VAL A 229 13.02 0.46 -2.04
N LYS A 230 13.64 -0.07 -3.10
CA LYS A 230 13.43 -1.45 -3.58
C LYS A 230 13.69 -2.48 -2.47
N LEU A 231 14.87 -2.44 -1.86
CA LEU A 231 15.25 -3.40 -0.82
C LEU A 231 14.37 -3.27 0.44
N ALA A 232 14.01 -2.04 0.83
CA ALA A 232 13.10 -1.81 1.96
C ALA A 232 11.70 -2.38 1.69
N SER A 233 11.13 -2.09 0.51
CA SER A 233 9.84 -2.65 0.10
C SER A 233 9.87 -4.18 0.05
N PHE A 234 10.93 -4.75 -0.50
CA PHE A 234 11.10 -6.20 -0.59
C PHE A 234 11.22 -6.86 0.79
N ALA A 235 12.00 -6.27 1.70
CA ALA A 235 12.14 -6.77 3.08
C ALA A 235 10.80 -6.75 3.82
N GLU A 236 10.03 -5.68 3.71
CA GLU A 236 8.72 -5.56 4.34
C GLU A 236 7.72 -6.57 3.78
N GLU A 237 7.77 -6.83 2.48
CA GLU A 237 6.98 -7.88 1.85
C GLU A 237 7.27 -9.26 2.43
N ILE A 238 8.55 -9.65 2.51
CA ILE A 238 8.95 -10.94 3.10
C ILE A 238 8.50 -11.03 4.55
N LEU A 239 8.77 -10.00 5.36
CA LEU A 239 8.42 -10.00 6.77
C LEU A 239 6.90 -10.09 6.97
N LEU A 240 6.12 -9.38 6.16
CA LEU A 240 4.67 -9.41 6.24
C LEU A 240 4.11 -10.78 5.85
N LEU A 241 4.59 -11.36 4.74
CA LEU A 241 4.13 -12.65 4.23
C LEU A 241 4.68 -13.86 4.99
N SER A 242 5.72 -13.69 5.80
CA SER A 242 6.19 -14.71 6.75
C SER A 242 5.17 -15.02 7.85
N ASN A 243 4.17 -14.15 8.05
CA ASN A 243 3.08 -14.42 8.98
C ASN A 243 2.20 -15.54 8.40
N PRO A 244 2.01 -16.68 9.09
CA PRO A 244 1.25 -17.81 8.57
C PRO A 244 -0.19 -17.48 8.16
N LYS A 245 -0.78 -16.43 8.73
CA LYS A 245 -2.13 -15.98 8.39
C LYS A 245 -2.20 -15.14 7.10
N LEU A 246 -1.07 -14.66 6.62
CA LEU A 246 -0.95 -13.80 5.44
C LEU A 246 -0.26 -14.51 4.27
N GLU A 247 0.36 -15.67 4.50
CA GLU A 247 0.99 -16.51 3.47
C GLU A 247 0.04 -16.84 2.31
N ILE A 248 -1.27 -16.89 2.56
CA ILE A 248 -2.31 -17.05 1.54
C ILE A 248 -2.31 -15.97 0.44
N PHE A 249 -1.65 -14.84 0.68
CA PHE A 249 -1.51 -13.73 -0.27
C PHE A 249 -0.15 -13.70 -0.96
N ALA A 250 0.77 -14.60 -0.61
CA ALA A 250 2.03 -14.72 -1.32
C ALA A 250 1.74 -15.00 -2.80
N SER A 251 2.36 -14.23 -3.68
CA SER A 251 2.17 -14.41 -5.12
C SER A 251 2.72 -15.78 -5.55
N SER A 252 1.95 -16.52 -6.35
CA SER A 252 2.48 -17.70 -7.07
C SER A 252 3.46 -17.29 -8.17
N THR A 253 3.35 -16.04 -8.65
CA THR A 253 4.30 -15.42 -9.57
C THR A 253 5.56 -15.06 -8.81
N LYS A 254 6.59 -15.89 -9.01
CA LYS A 254 7.95 -15.67 -8.56
C LYS A 254 8.49 -14.42 -9.24
N SER A 255 8.57 -13.29 -8.55
CA SER A 255 9.48 -12.23 -8.99
C SER A 255 10.89 -12.84 -8.95
N PRO A 256 11.67 -12.79 -10.05
CA PRO A 256 13.03 -13.29 -10.03
C PRO A 256 13.81 -12.52 -8.96
N ILE A 257 14.22 -13.23 -7.91
CA ILE A 257 15.14 -12.68 -6.91
C ILE A 257 16.50 -12.66 -7.60
N SER A 258 17.08 -11.47 -7.81
CA SER A 258 18.41 -11.41 -8.43
C SER A 258 19.46 -12.02 -7.49
N ALA A 259 20.62 -12.40 -8.04
CA ALA A 259 21.75 -12.82 -7.22
C ALA A 259 22.16 -11.72 -6.22
N THR A 260 21.94 -10.45 -6.56
CA THR A 260 22.19 -9.29 -5.71
C THR A 260 21.18 -9.18 -4.57
N ASP A 261 19.89 -9.38 -4.85
CA ASP A 261 18.86 -9.43 -3.80
C ASP A 261 19.11 -10.62 -2.86
N THR A 262 19.45 -11.77 -3.42
CA THR A 262 19.83 -12.97 -2.65
C THR A 262 21.07 -12.69 -1.80
N PHE A 263 22.06 -11.97 -2.33
CA PHE A 263 23.25 -11.56 -1.60
C PHE A 263 22.92 -10.63 -0.42
N TYR A 264 22.10 -9.59 -0.61
CA TYR A 264 21.70 -8.68 0.47
C TYR A 264 20.81 -9.37 1.52
N LEU A 265 19.96 -10.30 1.11
CA LEU A 265 19.16 -11.15 1.98
C LEU A 265 20.02 -12.14 2.77
N ASP A 266 21.00 -12.80 2.13
CA ASP A 266 21.91 -13.78 2.74
C ASP A 266 22.93 -13.14 3.67
N HIS A 267 23.34 -11.90 3.42
CA HIS A 267 24.32 -11.18 4.25
C HIS A 267 23.66 -10.37 5.38
N GLY A 268 22.33 -10.33 5.46
CA GLY A 268 21.58 -9.96 6.67
C GLY A 268 21.85 -8.54 7.21
N ILE A 269 22.18 -7.58 6.35
CA ILE A 269 22.43 -6.19 6.77
C ILE A 269 21.70 -5.26 5.80
N VAL A 270 20.39 -5.09 5.98
CA VAL A 270 19.69 -3.92 5.45
C VAL A 270 19.74 -2.87 6.57
N LYS A 271 20.53 -1.81 6.36
CA LYS A 271 20.58 -0.65 7.27
C LYS A 271 19.43 0.28 6.92
N PHE A 272 18.49 0.45 7.84
CA PHE A 272 17.40 1.41 7.67
C PHE A 272 17.12 2.14 8.98
N GLU A 273 17.12 3.48 8.96
CA GLU A 273 16.84 4.35 10.13
C GLU A 273 17.54 3.90 11.44
N ASN A 274 18.86 3.64 11.35
CA ASN A 274 19.71 3.20 12.47
C ASN A 274 19.42 1.81 13.07
N LYS A 275 18.65 0.96 12.39
CA LYS A 275 18.48 -0.46 12.76
C LYS A 275 18.98 -1.38 11.65
N TYR A 276 19.69 -2.44 12.06
CA TYR A 276 20.08 -3.54 11.21
C TYR A 276 19.02 -4.64 11.32
N VAL A 277 18.37 -5.00 10.23
CA VAL A 277 17.49 -6.18 10.19
C VAL A 277 18.32 -7.37 9.76
N GLN A 278 18.63 -8.27 10.70
CA GLN A 278 19.36 -9.51 10.41
C GLN A 278 18.39 -10.58 9.90
N MET A 279 18.37 -10.78 8.58
CA MET A 279 17.69 -11.93 7.98
C MET A 279 18.69 -13.11 7.93
N ARG A 280 18.45 -14.18 8.70
CA ARG A 280 19.22 -15.43 8.57
C ARG A 280 18.47 -16.41 7.68
N PHE A 281 18.91 -16.57 6.45
CA PHE A 281 18.51 -17.70 5.62
C PHE A 281 19.43 -18.89 5.95
N LYS A 282 18.86 -20.00 6.44
CA LYS A 282 19.62 -21.25 6.46
C LYS A 282 19.74 -21.73 5.02
N LYS A 283 20.97 -21.75 4.47
CA LYS A 283 21.29 -22.42 3.22
C LYS A 283 20.77 -23.86 3.27
N ALA A 284 19.67 -24.13 2.59
CA ALA A 284 19.30 -25.50 2.25
C ALA A 284 20.31 -25.98 1.19
N CYS A 285 20.86 -27.17 1.43
CA CYS A 285 21.88 -27.81 0.63
C CYS A 285 21.57 -27.75 -0.88
N GLN A 286 22.60 -27.50 -1.69
CA GLN A 286 22.62 -27.27 -3.15
C GLN A 286 21.93 -28.35 -4.02
N LYS A 287 21.38 -29.42 -3.43
CA LYS A 287 20.62 -30.49 -4.12
C LYS A 287 19.10 -30.36 -4.03
N CYS A 288 18.56 -29.33 -3.37
CA CYS A 288 17.10 -29.11 -3.21
C CYS A 288 16.54 -27.90 -4.00
N LEU A 289 17.21 -27.49 -5.08
CA LEU A 289 16.83 -26.31 -5.88
C LEU A 289 15.44 -26.37 -6.54
N ASP A 290 14.78 -27.55 -6.57
CA ASP A 290 13.45 -27.71 -7.19
C ASP A 290 12.27 -27.65 -6.21
N LYS A 291 12.51 -27.51 -4.90
CA LYS A 291 11.42 -27.43 -3.90
C LYS A 291 11.78 -26.45 -2.79
N HIS A 292 11.42 -25.18 -2.95
CA HIS A 292 11.56 -24.18 -1.89
C HIS A 292 10.29 -24.12 -1.04
N PHE A 293 10.38 -24.73 0.14
CA PHE A 293 9.56 -24.41 1.32
C PHE A 293 10.46 -23.69 2.33
N ILE A 294 9.98 -22.59 2.90
CA ILE A 294 10.59 -21.94 4.07
C ILE A 294 9.83 -22.43 5.31
N THR A 295 10.52 -23.13 6.20
CA THR A 295 10.00 -23.49 7.52
C THR A 295 10.93 -22.95 8.60
N THR A 296 10.32 -22.27 9.58
CA THR A 296 10.86 -21.74 10.84
C THR A 296 11.69 -20.44 10.82
N PHE A 297 11.12 -19.39 11.44
CA PHE A 297 11.83 -18.21 11.94
C PHE A 297 12.02 -18.34 13.46
N LYS A 298 13.25 -18.16 13.95
CA LYS A 298 13.54 -17.88 15.37
C LYS A 298 13.84 -16.39 15.49
N LEU A 299 13.03 -15.68 16.27
CA LEU A 299 13.35 -14.36 16.79
C LEU A 299 14.33 -14.56 17.95
N ASP A 300 15.59 -14.19 17.78
CA ASP A 300 16.51 -14.03 18.91
C ASP A 300 16.14 -12.74 19.65
N ARG A 301 16.11 -12.84 20.99
CA ARG A 301 15.52 -11.90 21.94
C ARG A 301 16.22 -10.55 22.03
#